data_AF-K7K3V1-F1
#
_entry.id   AF-K7K3V1-F1
#
_cell.length_a   1.000
_cell.length_b   1.000
_cell.length_c   1.000
_cell.angle_alpha   90.00
_cell.angle_beta   90.00
_cell.angle_gamma   90.00
#
_symmetry.space_group_name_H-M   'P 1'
#
loop_
_entity.id
_entity.type
_entity.pdbx_description
1 polymer ?
#
loop_
_entity_poly.entity_id
_entity_poly.type
_entity_poly.pdbx_seq_one_letter_code
_entity_poly.pdbx_strand_id
1 'polypeptide(L)'
;MDCGGNKIGGSDRGGPCGACKFLRRKCVKGCIFAPYFDSDQGTAHFAAVHKVFGASNASKLLMRIPAHKRLDAVVTLCYEALARARDPVYGCVGHLFALQQQVMNLQAELTYVQARLATMQRLPMQVAPLPHPQSSSPPPTFHSSDHLASNADLQSAPMMHFDPLQPHSASLELSSVVFNQSDQQLEVGNSKFWHGNL
;
A
#
# COMPACT_ATOMS: atom_id res chain seq x y z
N MET A 1 -36.83 13.26 18.57
CA MET A 1 -35.51 13.85 18.25
C MET A 1 -35.24 13.60 16.77
N ASP A 2 -35.41 14.63 15.94
CA ASP A 2 -35.00 14.64 14.53
C ASP A 2 -33.51 14.93 14.41
N CYS A 3 -32.78 14.13 13.63
CA CYS A 3 -31.47 14.49 13.10
C CYS A 3 -31.42 14.08 11.62
N GLY A 4 -31.46 15.09 10.74
CA GLY A 4 -31.30 14.94 9.31
C GLY A 4 -29.85 14.77 8.85
N GLY A 5 -29.73 14.34 7.60
CA GLY A 5 -28.48 14.26 6.83
C GLY A 5 -28.65 13.20 5.74
N ASN A 6 -28.18 13.34 4.51
CA ASN A 6 -27.62 14.43 3.73
C ASN A 6 -27.71 13.94 2.26
N LYS A 7 -27.60 14.84 1.28
CA LYS A 7 -27.82 14.68 -0.18
C LYS A 7 -27.18 13.41 -0.79
N ILE A 8 -27.66 12.87 -1.92
CA ILE A 8 -27.04 13.06 -3.27
C ILE A 8 -27.91 12.39 -4.36
N GLY A 9 -28.21 13.12 -5.45
CA GLY A 9 -28.17 12.53 -6.81
C GLY A 9 -29.45 12.05 -7.51
N GLY A 10 -30.65 12.52 -7.15
CA GLY A 10 -31.88 12.18 -7.87
C GLY A 10 -32.10 13.01 -9.14
N SER A 11 -31.55 12.57 -10.28
CA SER A 11 -32.09 12.57 -11.67
C SER A 11 -33.20 13.55 -12.14
N ASP A 12 -33.34 14.76 -11.58
CA ASP A 12 -34.29 15.79 -12.03
C ASP A 12 -33.58 17.07 -12.52
N ARG A 13 -32.60 16.87 -13.39
CA ARG A 13 -32.14 17.90 -14.33
C ARG A 13 -32.26 17.26 -15.71
N GLY A 14 -33.14 17.80 -16.57
CA GLY A 14 -33.67 17.19 -17.80
C GLY A 14 -32.69 16.80 -18.92
N GLY A 15 -31.46 16.39 -18.61
CA GLY A 15 -30.48 15.87 -19.55
C GLY A 15 -30.18 14.37 -19.35
N PRO A 16 -29.48 13.74 -20.30
CA PRO A 16 -29.05 12.36 -20.15
C PRO A 16 -27.97 12.20 -19.07
N CYS A 17 -27.94 11.06 -18.38
CA CYS A 17 -26.82 10.70 -17.51
C CYS A 17 -25.52 10.54 -18.32
N GLY A 18 -24.36 10.59 -17.67
CA GLY A 18 -23.04 10.52 -18.32
C GLY A 18 -22.88 9.30 -19.23
N ALA A 19 -23.42 8.15 -18.84
CA ALA A 19 -23.43 6.94 -19.66
C ALA A 19 -24.27 7.08 -20.93
N CYS A 20 -25.49 7.60 -20.82
CA CYS A 20 -26.36 7.80 -21.97
C CYS A 20 -25.85 8.93 -22.89
N LYS A 21 -25.22 9.96 -22.32
CA LYS A 21 -24.50 11.02 -23.03
C LYS A 21 -23.35 10.43 -23.86
N PHE A 22 -22.52 9.57 -23.26
CA PHE A 22 -21.45 8.85 -23.98
C PHE A 22 -21.98 7.93 -25.09
N LEU A 23 -23.02 7.14 -24.81
CA LEU A 23 -23.62 6.20 -25.75
C LEU A 23 -24.49 6.88 -26.83
N ARG A 24 -24.68 8.21 -26.77
CA ARG A 24 -25.52 8.99 -27.69
C ARG A 24 -26.95 8.44 -27.83
N ARG A 25 -27.56 8.02 -26.71
CA ARG A 25 -28.92 7.47 -26.66
C ARG A 25 -29.80 8.21 -25.66
N LYS A 26 -31.13 8.07 -25.81
CA LYS A 26 -32.10 8.64 -24.86
C LYS A 26 -31.96 7.99 -23.49
N CYS A 27 -31.81 8.79 -22.45
CA CYS A 27 -31.85 8.33 -21.06
C CYS A 27 -33.31 8.18 -20.62
N VAL A 28 -33.74 6.94 -20.36
CA VAL A 28 -35.12 6.63 -19.93
C VAL A 28 -35.23 6.60 -18.40
N LYS A 29 -36.47 6.76 -17.89
CA LYS A 29 -36.77 6.55 -16.47
C LYS A 29 -36.36 5.13 -16.07
N GLY A 30 -35.63 4.98 -14.97
CA GLY A 30 -35.10 3.68 -14.52
C GLY A 30 -33.78 3.24 -15.16
N CYS A 31 -33.08 4.12 -15.89
CA CYS A 31 -31.74 3.83 -16.41
C CYS A 31 -30.79 3.38 -15.27
N ILE A 32 -30.24 2.17 -15.37
CA ILE A 32 -29.34 1.59 -14.35
C ILE A 32 -28.08 2.43 -14.11
N PHE A 33 -27.63 3.20 -15.11
CA PHE A 33 -26.44 4.04 -14.99
C PHE A 33 -26.73 5.43 -14.42
N ALA A 34 -27.97 5.90 -14.48
CA ALA A 34 -28.31 7.27 -14.11
C ALA A 34 -27.95 7.63 -12.65
N PRO A 35 -28.12 6.74 -11.65
CA PRO A 35 -27.73 7.05 -10.27
C PRO A 35 -26.22 7.17 -10.02
N TYR A 36 -25.38 6.70 -10.96
CA TYR A 36 -23.94 6.51 -10.71
C TYR A 36 -23.03 7.32 -11.64
N PHE A 37 -23.55 7.80 -12.78
CA PHE A 37 -22.77 8.54 -13.78
C PHE A 37 -23.44 9.90 -14.07
N ASP A 38 -22.96 10.95 -13.41
CA ASP A 38 -23.44 12.31 -13.63
C ASP A 38 -23.13 12.83 -15.05
N SER A 39 -23.84 13.85 -15.50
CA SER A 39 -23.74 14.36 -16.89
C SER A 39 -22.40 15.03 -17.23
N ASP A 40 -21.68 15.51 -16.21
CA ASP A 40 -20.37 16.17 -16.37
C ASP A 40 -19.24 15.12 -16.30
N GLN A 41 -18.83 14.73 -15.09
CA GLN A 41 -17.73 13.79 -14.86
C GLN A 41 -18.05 12.34 -15.24
N GLY A 42 -19.33 11.94 -15.18
CA GLY A 42 -19.73 10.56 -15.45
C GLY A 42 -19.52 10.12 -16.90
N THR A 43 -19.39 11.05 -17.85
CA THR A 43 -19.09 10.72 -19.26
C THR A 43 -17.70 10.09 -19.39
N ALA A 44 -16.68 10.68 -18.74
CA ALA A 44 -15.30 10.21 -18.80
C ALA A 44 -15.13 8.88 -18.05
N HIS A 45 -15.72 8.75 -16.87
CA HIS A 45 -15.71 7.49 -16.12
C HIS A 45 -16.43 6.36 -16.87
N PHE A 46 -17.59 6.65 -17.47
CA PHE A 46 -18.31 5.64 -18.25
C PHE A 46 -17.53 5.23 -19.50
N ALA A 47 -16.79 6.14 -20.15
CA ALA A 47 -15.95 5.80 -21.30
C ALA A 47 -14.89 4.75 -20.94
N ALA A 48 -14.23 4.87 -19.79
CA ALA A 48 -13.28 3.88 -19.30
C ALA A 48 -13.96 2.53 -19.03
N VAL A 49 -15.07 2.53 -18.27
CA VAL A 49 -15.84 1.31 -17.97
C VAL A 49 -16.32 0.64 -19.25
N HIS A 50 -16.80 1.41 -20.23
CA HIS A 50 -17.24 0.91 -21.51
C HIS A 50 -16.10 0.28 -22.30
N LYS A 51 -14.91 0.88 -22.29
CA LYS A 51 -13.74 0.34 -23.00
C LYS A 51 -13.31 -1.03 -22.45
N VAL A 52 -13.35 -1.21 -21.12
CA VAL A 52 -12.81 -2.41 -20.46
C VAL A 52 -13.85 -3.50 -20.30
N PHE A 53 -15.06 -3.16 -19.87
CA PHE A 53 -16.11 -4.14 -19.58
C PHE A 53 -17.19 -4.18 -20.66
N GLY A 54 -17.46 -3.05 -21.32
CA GLY A 54 -18.60 -2.87 -22.21
C GLY A 54 -19.89 -2.52 -21.46
N ALA A 55 -20.75 -1.71 -22.08
CA ALA A 55 -22.01 -1.26 -21.46
C ALA A 55 -22.93 -2.41 -21.05
N SER A 56 -23.08 -3.42 -21.92
CA SER A 56 -23.97 -4.56 -21.67
C SER A 56 -23.51 -5.41 -20.49
N ASN A 57 -22.19 -5.66 -20.37
CA ASN A 57 -21.66 -6.45 -19.25
C ASN A 57 -21.72 -5.66 -17.95
N ALA A 58 -21.35 -4.38 -17.97
CA ALA A 58 -21.49 -3.50 -16.81
C ALA A 58 -22.95 -3.45 -16.33
N SER A 59 -23.92 -3.28 -17.24
CA SER A 59 -25.35 -3.31 -16.88
C SER A 59 -25.78 -4.64 -16.25
N LYS A 60 -25.40 -5.77 -16.85
CA LYS A 60 -25.74 -7.11 -16.34
C LYS A 60 -25.14 -7.35 -14.96
N LEU A 61 -23.90 -6.92 -14.74
CA LEU A 61 -23.23 -7.02 -13.44
C LEU A 61 -23.97 -6.20 -12.38
N LEU A 62 -24.27 -4.92 -12.65
CA LEU A 62 -24.97 -4.06 -11.71
C LEU A 62 -26.38 -4.58 -11.35
N MET A 63 -27.08 -5.18 -12.32
CA MET A 63 -28.41 -5.78 -12.05
C MET A 63 -28.34 -6.98 -11.10
N ARG A 64 -27.25 -7.76 -11.10
CA ARG A 64 -27.06 -8.93 -10.21
C ARG A 64 -26.64 -8.54 -8.80
N ILE A 65 -26.12 -7.32 -8.60
CA ILE A 65 -25.66 -6.83 -7.31
C ILE A 65 -26.85 -6.21 -6.54
N PRO A 66 -27.03 -6.51 -5.24
CA PRO A 66 -28.04 -5.86 -4.40
C PRO A 66 -27.93 -4.34 -4.45
N ALA A 67 -29.08 -3.63 -4.49
CA ALA A 67 -29.11 -2.20 -4.76
C ALA A 67 -28.19 -1.37 -3.84
N HIS A 68 -28.10 -1.74 -2.56
CA HIS A 68 -27.27 -1.06 -1.55
C HIS A 68 -25.75 -1.21 -1.78
N LYS A 69 -25.28 -2.19 -2.56
CA LYS A 69 -23.85 -2.40 -2.90
C LYS A 69 -23.47 -1.92 -4.29
N ARG A 70 -24.43 -1.44 -5.09
CA ARG A 70 -24.18 -1.06 -6.49
C ARG A 70 -23.26 0.16 -6.60
N LEU A 71 -23.34 1.10 -5.65
CA LEU A 71 -22.45 2.25 -5.64
C LEU A 71 -21.00 1.79 -5.49
N ASP A 72 -20.70 0.96 -4.50
CA ASP A 72 -19.36 0.38 -4.28
C ASP A 72 -18.89 -0.39 -5.53
N ALA A 73 -19.77 -1.18 -6.14
CA ALA A 73 -19.45 -1.91 -7.36
C ALA A 73 -19.10 -0.98 -8.54
N VAL A 74 -19.82 0.14 -8.72
CA VAL A 74 -19.49 1.13 -9.76
C VAL A 74 -18.15 1.80 -9.46
N VAL A 75 -17.87 2.13 -8.19
CA VAL A 75 -16.57 2.70 -7.79
C VAL A 75 -15.43 1.74 -8.16
N THR A 76 -15.57 0.45 -7.84
CA THR A 76 -14.60 -0.58 -8.22
C THR A 76 -14.44 -0.71 -9.73
N LEU A 77 -15.55 -0.78 -10.49
CA LEU A 77 -15.50 -0.84 -11.96
C LEU A 77 -14.78 0.36 -12.57
N CYS A 78 -15.06 1.57 -12.07
CA CYS A 78 -14.38 2.78 -12.51
C CYS A 78 -12.88 2.72 -12.19
N TYR A 79 -12.50 2.31 -10.97
CA TYR A 79 -11.10 2.17 -10.59
C TYR A 79 -10.36 1.16 -11.47
N GLU A 80 -10.92 -0.04 -11.65
CA GLU A 80 -10.32 -1.10 -12.47
C GLU A 80 -10.20 -0.68 -13.93
N ALA A 81 -11.25 -0.04 -14.48
CA ALA A 81 -11.23 0.45 -15.84
C ALA A 81 -10.18 1.55 -16.07
N LEU A 82 -10.07 2.49 -15.12
CA LEU A 82 -9.05 3.55 -15.17
C LEU A 82 -7.64 2.99 -14.99
N ALA A 83 -7.45 1.97 -14.15
CA ALA A 83 -6.17 1.29 -14.01
C ALA A 83 -5.79 0.59 -15.32
N ARG A 84 -6.70 -0.16 -15.94
CA ARG A 84 -6.48 -0.80 -17.25
C ARG A 84 -6.27 0.19 -18.38
N ALA A 85 -6.89 1.38 -18.31
CA ALA A 85 -6.66 2.45 -19.29
C ALA A 85 -5.26 3.06 -19.19
N ARG A 86 -4.68 3.12 -17.98
CA ARG A 86 -3.32 3.61 -17.73
C ARG A 86 -2.26 2.55 -18.00
N ASP A 87 -2.53 1.30 -17.61
CA ASP A 87 -1.68 0.15 -17.82
C ASP A 87 -2.50 -0.97 -18.50
N PRO A 88 -2.40 -1.10 -19.83
CA PRO A 88 -3.10 -2.15 -20.58
C PRO A 88 -2.67 -3.56 -20.17
N VAL A 89 -1.42 -3.74 -19.72
CA VAL A 89 -0.83 -5.06 -19.44
C VAL A 89 -1.30 -5.56 -18.07
N TYR A 90 -1.00 -4.84 -16.99
CA TYR A 90 -1.31 -5.32 -15.63
C TYR A 90 -2.56 -4.67 -15.02
N GLY A 91 -2.92 -3.45 -15.45
CA GLY A 91 -4.06 -2.71 -14.90
C GLY A 91 -3.99 -2.57 -13.39
N CYS A 92 -5.09 -2.86 -12.68
CA CYS A 92 -5.12 -2.79 -11.21
C CYS A 92 -4.22 -3.84 -10.52
N VAL A 93 -3.85 -4.92 -11.21
CA VAL A 93 -2.97 -5.97 -10.66
C VAL A 93 -1.55 -5.43 -10.47
N GLY A 94 -1.10 -4.48 -11.30
CA GLY A 94 0.19 -3.81 -11.09
C GLY A 94 0.25 -3.07 -9.75
N HIS A 95 -0.86 -2.47 -9.32
CA HIS A 95 -0.95 -1.86 -8.00
C HIS A 95 -0.94 -2.90 -6.87
N LEU A 96 -1.58 -4.05 -7.07
CA LEU A 96 -1.54 -5.16 -6.11
C LEU A 96 -0.10 -5.66 -5.92
N PHE A 97 0.64 -5.90 -7.00
CA PHE A 97 2.04 -6.31 -6.93
C PHE A 97 2.93 -5.27 -6.26
N ALA A 98 2.74 -3.98 -6.58
CA ALA A 98 3.48 -2.90 -5.92
C ALA A 98 3.24 -2.88 -4.40
N LEU A 99 1.98 -3.06 -3.97
CA LEU A 99 1.63 -3.14 -2.55
C LEU A 99 2.24 -4.38 -1.89
N GLN A 100 2.19 -5.55 -2.54
CA GLN A 100 2.82 -6.77 -2.04
C GLN A 100 4.32 -6.59 -1.85
N GLN A 101 5.01 -5.99 -2.83
CA GLN A 101 6.44 -5.70 -2.71
C GLN A 101 6.75 -4.72 -1.58
N GLN A 102 5.92 -3.69 -1.39
CA GLN A 102 6.07 -2.75 -0.27
C GLN A 102 5.92 -3.44 1.08
N VAL A 103 4.92 -4.32 1.24
CA VAL A 103 4.74 -5.11 2.45
C VAL A 103 5.95 -6.00 2.71
N MET A 104 6.46 -6.69 1.69
CA MET A 104 7.66 -7.52 1.80
C MET A 104 8.90 -6.72 2.22
N ASN A 105 9.11 -5.54 1.61
CA ASN A 105 10.25 -4.68 1.93
C ASN A 105 10.19 -4.17 3.38
N LEU A 106 9.01 -3.70 3.80
CA LEU A 106 8.81 -3.21 5.17
C LEU A 106 8.96 -4.34 6.20
N GLN A 107 8.47 -5.54 5.87
CA GLN A 107 8.65 -6.70 6.74
C GLN A 107 10.14 -7.08 6.88
N ALA A 108 10.91 -7.03 5.79
CA ALA A 108 12.35 -7.27 5.83
C ALA A 108 13.10 -6.21 6.65
N GLU A 109 12.72 -4.93 6.52
CA GLU A 109 13.29 -3.84 7.32
C GLU A 109 12.99 -4.01 8.81
N LEU A 110 11.74 -4.34 9.16
CA LEU A 110 11.36 -4.64 10.55
C LEU A 110 12.17 -5.80 11.11
N THR A 111 12.30 -6.90 10.36
CA THR A 111 13.09 -8.06 10.78
C THR A 111 14.57 -7.69 10.97
N TYR A 112 15.13 -6.87 10.07
CA TYR A 112 16.50 -6.36 10.19
C TYR A 112 16.70 -5.52 11.47
N VAL A 113 15.80 -4.58 11.75
CA VAL A 113 15.86 -3.73 12.95
C VAL A 113 15.68 -4.57 14.23
N GLN A 114 14.72 -5.49 14.25
CA GLN A 114 14.48 -6.39 15.38
C GLN A 114 15.70 -7.27 15.67
N ALA A 115 16.33 -7.83 14.64
CA ALA A 115 17.58 -8.60 14.79
C ALA A 115 18.69 -7.73 15.38
N ARG A 116 18.85 -6.49 14.89
CA ARG A 116 19.86 -5.55 15.39
C ARG A 116 19.63 -5.16 16.86
N LEU A 117 18.38 -4.94 17.26
CA LEU A 117 18.02 -4.67 18.67
C LEU A 117 18.30 -5.89 19.57
N ALA A 118 17.95 -7.10 19.12
CA ALA A 118 18.21 -8.32 19.86
C ALA A 118 19.72 -8.58 20.06
N THR A 119 20.55 -8.28 19.07
CA THR A 119 22.02 -8.37 19.20
C THR A 119 22.54 -7.38 20.24
N MET A 120 22.07 -6.12 20.22
CA MET A 120 22.50 -5.09 21.18
C MET A 120 22.07 -5.42 22.63
N GLN A 121 20.88 -6.00 22.82
CA GLN A 121 20.39 -6.42 24.15
C GLN A 121 21.12 -7.65 24.70
N ARG A 122 21.68 -8.50 23.84
CA ARG A 122 22.42 -9.71 24.24
C ARG A 122 23.89 -9.46 24.55
N LEU A 123 24.44 -8.27 24.31
CA LEU A 123 25.75 -7.93 24.85
C LEU A 123 25.60 -7.87 26.38
N PRO A 124 26.19 -8.83 27.13
CA PRO A 124 26.26 -8.68 28.57
C PRO A 124 27.10 -7.43 28.81
N MET A 125 26.65 -6.51 29.66
CA MET A 125 27.59 -5.66 30.37
C MET A 125 28.50 -6.60 31.17
N GLN A 126 29.58 -7.06 30.54
CA GLN A 126 30.71 -7.67 31.22
C GLN A 126 31.47 -6.53 31.88
N VAL A 127 30.90 -5.97 32.94
CA VAL A 127 31.71 -5.34 33.97
C VAL A 127 32.35 -6.51 34.70
N ALA A 128 33.51 -6.94 34.22
CA ALA A 128 34.34 -7.89 34.92
C ALA A 128 34.66 -7.32 36.32
N PRO A 129 34.34 -8.02 37.42
CA PRO A 129 34.80 -7.60 38.73
C PRO A 129 36.33 -7.72 38.77
N LEU A 130 37.02 -6.59 38.93
CA LEU A 130 38.45 -6.52 39.16
C LEU A 130 38.85 -7.45 40.34
N PRO A 131 39.88 -8.31 40.20
CA PRO A 131 40.42 -9.04 41.34
C PRO A 131 41.12 -8.05 42.27
N HIS A 132 40.64 -7.96 43.51
CA HIS A 132 41.21 -7.12 44.56
C HIS A 132 42.44 -7.85 45.15
N PRO A 133 43.67 -7.29 45.11
CA PRO A 133 44.79 -7.84 45.85
C PRO A 133 44.66 -7.44 47.33
N GLN A 134 44.56 -8.42 48.22
CA GLN A 134 44.56 -8.23 49.67
C GLN A 134 45.95 -7.79 50.18
N SER A 135 46.04 -6.53 50.58
CA SER A 135 46.62 -5.99 51.82
C SER A 135 47.74 -6.78 52.54
N SER A 136 48.97 -6.24 52.50
CA SER A 136 49.81 -6.01 53.68
C SER A 136 50.79 -4.84 53.40
N SER A 137 51.15 -4.08 54.45
CA SER A 137 51.37 -2.62 54.48
C SER A 137 52.87 -2.21 54.76
N PRO A 138 53.26 -0.94 55.06
CA PRO A 138 54.00 0.02 54.18
C PRO A 138 55.23 0.72 54.90
N PRO A 139 55.62 2.02 54.67
CA PRO A 139 56.25 2.80 53.56
C PRO A 139 57.56 3.56 54.03
N PRO A 140 57.99 4.79 53.62
CA PRO A 140 57.83 5.66 52.41
C PRO A 140 59.16 6.25 51.82
N THR A 141 59.18 6.85 50.61
CA THR A 141 59.92 8.12 50.28
C THR A 141 59.77 8.61 48.81
N PHE A 142 59.02 9.72 48.66
CA PHE A 142 59.13 10.95 47.83
C PHE A 142 59.59 11.00 46.34
N HIS A 143 58.73 11.63 45.50
CA HIS A 143 58.91 12.76 44.53
C HIS A 143 58.02 12.54 43.27
N SER A 144 56.83 13.18 43.10
CA SER A 144 56.50 14.52 42.52
C SER A 144 57.09 14.74 41.10
N SER A 145 56.36 15.04 40.02
CA SER A 145 55.17 15.91 39.86
C SER A 145 54.33 15.63 38.58
N ASP A 146 53.13 16.18 38.63
CA ASP A 146 51.94 16.17 37.75
C ASP A 146 52.08 16.81 36.34
N HIS A 147 51.22 16.42 35.38
CA HIS A 147 50.01 17.21 34.98
C HIS A 147 49.30 16.71 33.69
N LEU A 148 47.97 16.53 33.81
CA LEU A 148 46.84 16.78 32.87
C LEU A 148 46.96 16.34 31.39
N ALA A 149 46.18 15.36 30.92
CA ALA A 149 44.74 15.38 30.58
C ALA A 149 44.36 16.33 29.42
N SER A 150 44.00 15.75 28.26
CA SER A 150 43.05 16.34 27.31
C SER A 150 42.47 15.26 26.39
N ASN A 151 41.20 14.93 26.64
CA ASN A 151 40.29 14.35 25.66
C ASN A 151 39.51 15.52 25.05
N ALA A 152 39.61 15.74 23.75
CA ALA A 152 38.64 16.48 22.95
C ALA A 152 38.93 16.23 21.46
N ASP A 153 37.90 16.39 20.63
CA ASP A 153 37.90 16.41 19.17
C ASP A 153 37.90 15.06 18.43
N LEU A 154 36.70 14.64 18.01
CA LEU A 154 36.29 15.02 16.66
C LEU A 154 34.77 14.87 16.46
N GLN A 155 34.17 16.04 16.26
CA GLN A 155 32.84 16.29 15.74
C GLN A 155 32.69 15.78 14.30
N SER A 156 31.43 15.74 13.87
CA SER A 156 30.91 15.71 12.50
C SER A 156 30.55 14.34 11.92
N ALA A 157 29.26 14.01 11.99
CA ALA A 157 28.59 13.25 10.94
C ALA A 157 27.17 13.81 10.77
N PRO A 158 26.76 14.17 9.54
CA PRO A 158 25.53 14.89 9.28
C PRO A 158 24.31 13.96 9.24
N MET A 159 23.16 14.54 9.57
CA MET A 159 21.85 13.92 9.46
C MET A 159 21.57 13.40 8.04
N MET A 160 21.30 12.11 7.90
CA MET A 160 20.76 11.55 6.66
C MET A 160 19.24 11.79 6.65
N HIS A 161 18.85 12.89 6.00
CA HIS A 161 17.48 13.17 5.60
C HIS A 161 17.13 12.22 4.44
N PHE A 162 16.16 11.34 4.64
CA PHE A 162 15.75 10.31 3.68
C PHE A 162 14.69 10.90 2.74
N ASP A 163 15.02 11.06 1.46
CA ASP A 163 14.10 11.52 0.40
C ASP A 163 13.52 10.29 -0.34
N PRO A 164 12.20 10.03 -0.27
CA PRO A 164 11.60 8.79 -0.75
C PRO A 164 11.26 8.85 -2.24
N LEU A 165 12.25 9.04 -3.12
CA LEU A 165 12.07 8.92 -4.58
C LEU A 165 13.37 8.49 -5.30
N GLN A 166 13.86 7.26 -5.10
CA GLN A 166 14.68 6.61 -6.14
C GLN A 166 14.72 5.08 -5.98
N PRO A 167 14.43 4.29 -7.03
CA PRO A 167 14.54 2.84 -6.98
C PRO A 167 15.99 2.43 -7.25
N HIS A 168 16.65 1.81 -6.27
CA HIS A 168 17.96 1.18 -6.47
C HIS A 168 17.76 -0.33 -6.60
N SER A 169 18.05 -0.80 -7.79
CA SER A 169 18.13 -2.20 -8.20
C SER A 169 19.27 -2.93 -7.46
N ALA A 170 18.93 -3.84 -6.57
CA ALA A 170 19.77 -4.95 -6.14
C ALA A 170 18.87 -6.19 -6.08
N SER A 171 18.76 -6.92 -7.18
CA SER A 171 19.60 -8.07 -7.52
C SER A 171 19.30 -9.27 -6.61
N LEU A 172 18.43 -10.14 -7.16
CA LEU A 172 18.45 -11.62 -7.16
C LEU A 172 18.88 -12.34 -5.88
N GLU A 173 18.10 -13.36 -5.50
CA GLU A 173 18.31 -14.32 -4.39
C GLU A 173 17.46 -14.06 -3.13
N LEU A 174 16.13 -14.00 -3.25
CA LEU A 174 15.23 -14.42 -2.14
C LEU A 174 13.82 -14.81 -2.65
N SER A 175 13.74 -15.41 -3.83
CA SER A 175 12.46 -15.77 -4.47
C SER A 175 11.90 -17.11 -4.01
N SER A 176 12.59 -17.83 -3.10
CA SER A 176 12.30 -19.23 -2.79
C SER A 176 11.87 -19.53 -1.35
N VAL A 177 11.94 -18.57 -0.42
CA VAL A 177 11.78 -18.85 1.02
C VAL A 177 10.42 -18.44 1.63
N VAL A 178 9.55 -17.75 0.88
CA VAL A 178 8.25 -17.25 1.38
C VAL A 178 7.05 -17.82 0.59
N PHE A 179 7.30 -18.77 -0.33
CA PHE A 179 6.26 -19.55 -0.98
C PHE A 179 6.01 -20.86 -0.20
N ASN A 180 5.72 -20.73 1.09
CA ASN A 180 5.27 -21.87 1.87
C ASN A 180 4.43 -21.37 3.04
N GLN A 181 3.25 -22.00 3.21
CA GLN A 181 2.30 -21.84 4.31
C GLN A 181 1.18 -20.81 4.06
N SER A 182 0.18 -21.17 3.23
CA SER A 182 -1.28 -21.00 3.46
C SER A 182 -2.21 -20.90 2.22
N ASP A 183 -1.83 -21.44 1.05
CA ASP A 183 -2.73 -21.51 -0.14
C ASP A 183 -3.11 -22.95 -0.55
N GLN A 184 -3.73 -23.69 0.37
CA GLN A 184 -4.50 -24.91 0.05
C GLN A 184 -5.81 -24.84 0.84
N GLN A 185 -6.88 -24.27 0.25
CA GLN A 185 -8.28 -24.74 0.29
C GLN A 185 -9.25 -23.64 -0.20
N LEU A 186 -9.31 -23.36 -1.52
CA LEU A 186 -10.46 -22.66 -2.13
C LEU A 186 -10.77 -23.33 -3.48
N GLU A 187 -11.45 -24.47 -3.38
CA GLU A 187 -11.97 -25.26 -4.49
C GLU A 187 -13.13 -24.52 -5.20
N VAL A 188 -12.87 -24.21 -6.47
CA VAL A 188 -13.74 -24.40 -7.65
C VAL A 188 -15.16 -23.79 -7.60
N GLY A 189 -15.32 -22.64 -8.29
CA GLY A 189 -16.61 -22.00 -8.51
C GLY A 189 -16.64 -21.04 -9.71
N ASN A 190 -16.61 -21.63 -10.91
CA ASN A 190 -17.00 -21.07 -12.20
C ASN A 190 -15.97 -20.23 -13.00
N SER A 191 -15.58 -20.88 -14.10
CA SER A 191 -14.60 -20.52 -15.11
C SER A 191 -15.12 -19.46 -16.10
N LYS A 192 -14.17 -18.79 -16.77
CA LYS A 192 -14.28 -18.04 -18.05
C LYS A 192 -14.84 -16.61 -17.99
N PHE A 193 -13.99 -15.58 -17.92
CA PHE A 193 -14.35 -14.27 -18.52
C PHE A 193 -13.22 -13.31 -18.95
N TRP A 194 -11.93 -13.66 -18.96
CA TRP A 194 -10.87 -12.68 -19.28
C TRP A 194 -9.77 -13.16 -20.25
N HIS A 195 -10.15 -13.78 -21.37
CA HIS A 195 -9.27 -13.92 -22.53
C HIS A 195 -10.04 -13.57 -23.81
N GLY A 196 -9.63 -12.50 -24.50
CA GLY A 196 -10.08 -12.21 -25.87
C GLY A 196 -10.07 -10.73 -26.28
N ASN A 197 -9.15 -10.39 -27.20
CA ASN A 197 -9.10 -9.22 -28.08
C ASN A 197 -8.73 -7.86 -27.48
N LEU A 198 -7.44 -7.53 -27.37
CA LEU A 198 -6.59 -6.90 -28.40
C LEU A 198 -5.20 -6.67 -27.82
#